data_AF-T0N2M7-F1
#
_entry.id   AF-T0N2M7-F1
#
_cell.length_a   1.000
_cell.length_b   1.000
_cell.length_c   1.000
_cell.angle_alpha   90.00
_cell.angle_beta   90.00
_cell.angle_gamma   90.00
#
_symmetry.space_group_name_H-M   'P 1'
#
loop_
_entity.id
_entity.type
_entity.pdbx_description
1 polymer ?
#
loop_
_entity_poly.entity_id
_entity_poly.type
_entity_poly.pdbx_seq_one_letter_code
_entity_poly.pdbx_strand_id
1 'polypeptide(L)'
;GDPWSGQMALPGGHMENGETCEQAAIRETMEETGLSVTVNRLLGLYHTLNGHVSVAAYECISSTTEVHPDNEISQYFWSSEKDLLLDNETYRFGNYVVFGLTYRILRDYFS
;
A
#
# COMPACT_ATOMS: atom_id res chain seq x y z
N GLY A 1 21.66 4.43 -3.53
CA GLY A 1 20.39 5.08 -3.16
C GLY A 1 19.30 4.16 -3.60
N ASP A 2 18.38 3.83 -2.71
CA ASP A 2 17.27 2.94 -3.04
C ASP A 2 16.42 3.59 -4.16
N PRO A 3 16.18 2.92 -5.30
CA PRO A 3 15.37 3.46 -6.41
C PRO A 3 13.95 3.87 -6.00
N TRP A 4 13.48 3.48 -4.82
CA TRP A 4 12.14 3.79 -4.31
C TRP A 4 12.08 4.99 -3.35
N SER A 5 13.23 5.56 -2.96
CA SER A 5 13.29 6.72 -2.05
C SER A 5 12.47 7.90 -2.58
N GLY A 6 11.32 8.18 -1.95
CA GLY A 6 10.43 9.31 -2.27
C GLY A 6 9.12 8.96 -2.99
N GLN A 7 8.82 7.68 -3.22
CA GLN A 7 7.54 7.26 -3.82
C GLN A 7 6.52 6.85 -2.74
N MET A 8 5.25 7.18 -2.94
CA MET A 8 4.16 6.74 -2.07
C MET A 8 3.76 5.30 -2.39
N ALA A 9 3.73 4.45 -1.36
CA ALA A 9 3.29 3.07 -1.44
C ALA A 9 2.25 2.75 -0.35
N LEU A 10 1.48 1.69 -0.57
CA LEU A 10 0.74 1.02 0.49
C LEU A 10 1.71 0.18 1.32
N PRO A 11 1.45 -0.07 2.61
CA PRO A 11 2.30 -0.92 3.41
C PRO A 11 2.37 -2.34 2.86
N GLY A 12 3.51 -2.98 2.98
CA GLY A 12 3.71 -4.35 2.50
C GLY A 12 5.13 -4.68 2.08
N GLY A 13 5.45 -5.96 2.14
CA GLY A 13 6.78 -6.48 1.84
C GLY A 13 6.75 -7.89 1.27
N HIS A 14 7.90 -8.56 1.36
CA HIS A 14 8.06 -9.90 0.81
C HIS A 14 7.48 -10.94 1.76
N MET A 15 6.94 -12.01 1.19
CA MET A 15 6.56 -13.17 2.00
C MET A 15 7.80 -13.84 2.61
N GLU A 16 7.69 -14.19 3.89
CA GLU A 16 8.60 -15.08 4.58
C GLU A 16 8.26 -16.56 4.33
N ASN A 17 9.18 -17.45 4.72
CA ASN A 17 8.99 -18.88 4.52
C ASN A 17 7.85 -19.42 5.40
N GLY A 18 6.81 -19.96 4.76
CA GLY A 18 5.72 -20.65 5.43
C GLY A 18 4.51 -19.78 5.77
N GLU A 19 4.54 -18.50 5.42
CA GLU A 19 3.34 -17.64 5.51
C GLU A 19 2.56 -17.60 4.19
N THR A 20 1.30 -17.16 4.24
CA THR A 20 0.51 -16.80 3.06
C THR A 20 0.71 -15.32 2.72
N CYS A 21 0.36 -14.90 1.49
CA CYS A 21 0.39 -13.47 1.13
C CYS A 21 -0.46 -12.61 2.09
N GLU A 22 -1.56 -13.17 2.60
CA GLU A 22 -2.44 -12.49 3.56
C GLU A 22 -1.76 -12.31 4.92
N GLN A 23 -1.07 -13.34 5.41
CA GLN A 23 -0.29 -13.26 6.64
C GLN A 23 0.85 -12.25 6.50
N ALA A 24 1.54 -12.24 5.36
CA ALA A 24 2.57 -11.25 5.04
C ALA A 24 2.00 -9.83 5.10
N ALA A 25 0.87 -9.57 4.44
CA ALA A 25 0.23 -8.25 4.44
C ALA A 25 -0.12 -7.76 5.85
N ILE A 26 -0.60 -8.65 6.73
CA ILE A 26 -0.91 -8.32 8.13
C ILE A 26 0.38 -8.01 8.92
N ARG A 27 1.42 -8.84 8.78
CA ARG A 27 2.70 -8.68 9.47
C ARG A 27 3.39 -7.38 9.06
N GLU A 28 3.56 -7.16 7.76
CA GLU A 28 4.24 -5.98 7.21
C GLU A 28 3.49 -4.70 7.58
N THR A 29 2.16 -4.70 7.53
CA THR A 29 1.37 -3.54 7.99
C THR A 29 1.65 -3.23 9.46
N MET A 30 1.72 -4.25 10.33
CA MET A 30 2.04 -4.05 11.74
C MET A 30 3.48 -3.55 11.94
N GLU A 31 4.45 -4.11 11.22
CA GLU A 31 5.87 -3.75 11.33
C GLU A 31 6.13 -2.31 10.88
N GLU A 32 5.60 -1.92 9.73
CA GLU A 32 5.84 -0.60 9.13
C GLU A 32 5.00 0.51 9.78
N THR A 33 3.75 0.22 10.18
CA THR A 33 2.79 1.26 10.61
C THR A 33 2.33 1.14 12.06
N GLY A 34 2.59 0.01 12.74
CA GLY A 34 2.05 -0.28 14.05
C GLY A 34 0.55 -0.60 14.08
N LEU A 35 -0.12 -0.67 12.92
CA LEU A 35 -1.55 -0.96 12.84
C LEU A 35 -1.80 -2.47 12.93
N SER A 36 -2.65 -2.86 13.88
CA SER A 36 -3.31 -4.17 13.82
C SER A 36 -4.49 -4.10 12.86
N VAL A 37 -4.52 -5.01 11.89
CA VAL A 37 -5.55 -5.07 10.85
C VAL A 37 -6.12 -6.47 10.68
N THR A 38 -7.36 -6.55 10.19
CA THR A 38 -7.99 -7.79 9.72
C THR A 38 -8.27 -7.66 8.24
N VAL A 39 -7.95 -8.69 7.46
CA VAL A 39 -8.23 -8.71 6.02
C VAL A 39 -9.72 -8.87 5.79
N ASN A 40 -10.30 -7.95 5.01
CA ASN A 40 -11.68 -8.00 4.55
C ASN A 40 -11.81 -8.83 3.26
N ARG A 41 -10.97 -8.54 2.26
CA ARG A 41 -10.93 -9.27 0.99
C ARG A 41 -9.62 -9.08 0.23
N LEU A 42 -9.32 -10.02 -0.66
CA LEU A 42 -8.33 -9.85 -1.73
C LEU A 42 -8.89 -8.87 -2.77
N LEU A 43 -8.14 -7.81 -3.07
CA LEU A 43 -8.47 -6.87 -4.14
C LEU A 43 -8.03 -7.41 -5.50
N GLY A 44 -6.85 -8.03 -5.57
CA GLY A 44 -6.36 -8.62 -6.80
C GLY A 44 -4.89 -9.00 -6.76
N LEU A 45 -4.44 -9.60 -7.86
CA LEU A 45 -3.03 -9.88 -8.15
C LEU A 45 -2.54 -8.88 -9.19
N TYR A 46 -1.42 -8.24 -8.88
CA TYR A 46 -0.81 -7.21 -9.70
C TYR A 46 0.64 -7.57 -10.01
N HIS A 47 1.18 -6.96 -11.05
CA HIS A 47 2.56 -7.19 -11.47
C HIS A 47 3.29 -5.87 -11.68
N THR A 48 4.58 -5.84 -11.38
CA THR A 48 5.47 -4.76 -11.83
C THR A 48 5.52 -4.72 -13.35
N LEU A 49 5.87 -3.57 -13.94
CA LEU A 49 5.87 -3.39 -15.40
C LEU A 49 6.83 -4.36 -16.13
N ASN A 50 7.90 -4.79 -15.45
CA ASN A 50 8.83 -5.80 -15.97
C ASN A 50 8.38 -7.25 -15.69
N GLY A 51 7.27 -7.46 -14.99
CA GLY A 51 6.70 -8.78 -14.67
C GLY A 51 7.50 -9.60 -13.65
N HIS A 52 8.57 -9.07 -13.07
CA HIS A 52 9.44 -9.82 -12.17
C HIS A 52 8.85 -10.01 -10.77
N VAL A 53 7.94 -9.13 -10.34
CA VAL A 53 7.33 -9.17 -9.01
C VAL A 53 5.83 -9.23 -9.15
N SER A 54 5.22 -10.18 -8.44
CA SER A 54 3.77 -10.31 -8.31
C SER A 54 3.36 -9.87 -6.90
N VAL A 55 2.30 -9.08 -6.81
CA VAL A 55 1.81 -8.48 -5.56
C VAL A 55 0.35 -8.83 -5.39
N ALA A 56 0.00 -9.43 -4.25
CA ALA A 56 -1.39 -9.60 -3.83
C ALA A 56 -1.77 -8.39 -2.96
N ALA A 57 -2.79 -7.63 -3.37
CA ALA A 57 -3.26 -6.49 -2.60
C ALA A 57 -4.55 -6.85 -1.84
N TYR A 58 -4.63 -6.43 -0.58
CA TYR A 58 -5.74 -6.75 0.30
C TYR A 58 -6.41 -5.47 0.79
N GLU A 59 -7.73 -5.52 0.90
CA GLU A 59 -8.48 -4.54 1.67
C GLU A 59 -8.49 -4.99 3.13
N CYS A 60 -8.10 -4.11 4.03
CA CYS A 60 -7.95 -4.39 5.45
C CYS A 60 -8.75 -3.39 6.29
N ILE A 61 -9.21 -3.84 7.46
CA ILE A 61 -9.95 -3.03 8.42
C ILE A 61 -9.11 -2.94 9.70
N SER A 62 -8.97 -1.72 10.23
CA SER A 62 -8.41 -1.46 11.56
C SER A 62 -9.47 -0.83 12.47
N SER A 63 -9.35 -1.08 13.78
CA SER A 63 -10.18 -0.43 14.80
C SER A 63 -9.67 0.96 15.20
N THR A 64 -8.49 1.36 14.72
CA THR A 64 -7.85 2.65 15.00
C THR A 64 -7.27 3.26 13.72
N THR A 65 -7.04 4.57 13.77
CA THR A 65 -6.32 5.33 12.73
C THR A 65 -4.96 5.83 13.23
N GLU A 66 -4.55 5.44 14.43
CA GLU A 66 -3.27 5.82 15.02
C GLU A 66 -2.13 5.01 14.40
N VAL A 67 -1.21 5.70 13.73
CA VAL A 67 -0.06 5.12 13.04
C VAL A 67 1.20 5.42 13.84
N HIS A 68 2.00 4.38 14.07
CA HIS A 68 3.31 4.44 14.70
C HIS A 68 4.34 3.92 13.68
N PRO A 69 4.78 4.79 12.76
CA PRO A 69 5.69 4.37 11.71
C PRO A 69 7.04 3.97 12.30
N ASP A 70 7.70 3.02 11.65
CA ASP A 70 9.09 2.70 11.93
C ASP A 70 10.06 3.75 11.35
N ASN A 71 11.34 3.43 11.29
CA ASN A 71 12.35 4.35 10.75
C ASN A 71 12.41 4.38 9.20
N GLU A 72 11.70 3.50 8.52
CA GLU A 72 11.67 3.40 7.05
C GLU A 72 10.63 4.35 6.44
N ILE A 73 9.55 4.64 7.18
CA ILE A 73 8.51 5.59 6.76
C ILE A 73 8.90 7.04 7.11
N SER A 74 9.19 7.84 6.08
CA SER A 74 9.46 9.27 6.25
C SER A 74 8.18 10.12 6.44
N GLN A 75 7.06 9.73 5.81
CA GLN A 75 5.77 10.40 5.88
C GLN A 75 4.62 9.44 5.59
N TYR A 76 3.45 9.69 6.19
CA TYR A 76 2.20 8.99 5.91
C TYR A 76 1.04 9.99 5.87
N PHE A 77 -0.07 9.59 5.25
CA PHE A 77 -1.32 10.32 5.31
C PHE A 77 -2.51 9.38 5.20
N TRP A 78 -3.61 9.76 5.85
CA TRP A 78 -4.93 9.20 5.58
C TRP A 78 -5.60 10.02 4.48
N SER A 79 -6.24 9.35 3.53
CA SER A 79 -6.92 9.97 2.40
C SER A 79 -8.18 9.19 2.03
N SER A 80 -9.20 9.88 1.54
CA SER A 80 -10.36 9.28 0.89
C SER A 80 -10.28 9.46 -0.63
N GLU A 81 -11.14 8.77 -1.38
CA GLU A 81 -11.25 8.95 -2.83
C GLU A 81 -11.42 10.43 -3.22
N LYS A 82 -12.17 11.21 -2.42
CA LYS A 82 -12.48 12.61 -2.69
C LYS A 82 -11.28 13.54 -2.52
N ASP A 83 -10.28 13.12 -1.74
CA ASP A 83 -9.07 13.88 -1.49
C ASP A 83 -7.99 13.60 -2.55
N LEU A 84 -8.18 12.55 -3.36
CA LEU A 84 -7.27 12.15 -4.42
C LEU A 84 -7.70 12.75 -5.75
N LEU A 85 -6.88 13.66 -6.28
CA LEU A 85 -7.11 14.26 -7.59
C LEU A 85 -6.53 13.34 -8.67
N LEU A 86 -7.39 12.79 -9.53
CA LEU A 86 -6.96 12.03 -10.69
C LEU A 86 -6.30 12.96 -11.72
N ASP A 87 -5.05 12.67 -12.05
CA ASP A 87 -4.26 13.38 -13.07
C ASP A 87 -3.61 12.32 -13.97
N ASN A 88 -4.25 12.04 -15.11
CA ASN A 88 -3.87 10.97 -16.03
C ASN A 88 -3.81 9.59 -15.30
N GLU A 89 -2.68 8.88 -15.38
CA GLU A 89 -2.45 7.59 -14.71
C GLU A 89 -1.81 7.75 -13.31
N THR A 90 -2.16 8.84 -12.61
CA THR A 90 -1.67 9.14 -11.26
C THR A 90 -2.78 9.72 -10.39
N TYR A 91 -2.64 9.57 -9.07
CA TYR A 91 -3.38 10.36 -8.09
C TYR A 91 -2.47 11.40 -7.45
N ARG A 92 -3.00 12.60 -7.20
CA ARG A 92 -2.33 13.64 -6.41
C ARG A 92 -3.03 13.83 -5.07
N PHE A 93 -2.22 13.93 -4.01
CA PHE A 93 -2.66 14.32 -2.68
C PHE A 93 -1.77 15.47 -2.21
N GLY A 94 -2.28 16.70 -2.25
CA GLY A 94 -1.44 17.89 -2.04
C GLY A 94 -0.24 17.91 -3.00
N ASN A 95 0.98 17.89 -2.45
CA ASN A 95 2.23 17.87 -3.22
C ASN A 95 2.74 16.45 -3.54
N TYR A 96 2.05 15.40 -3.06
CA TYR A 96 2.44 14.01 -3.27
C TYR A 96 1.82 13.46 -4.55
N VAL A 97 2.59 12.63 -5.24
CA VAL A 97 2.16 11.92 -6.44
C VAL A 97 2.16 10.42 -6.14
N VAL A 98 1.01 9.79 -6.33
CA VAL A 98 0.83 8.34 -6.24
C VAL A 98 0.69 7.81 -7.67
N PHE A 99 1.63 6.94 -8.06
CA PHE A 99 1.72 6.44 -9.43
C PHE A 99 2.05 4.94 -9.46
N GLY A 100 2.15 4.37 -10.65
CA GLY A 100 2.65 3.01 -10.85
C GLY A 100 1.73 1.94 -10.27
N LEU A 101 2.28 1.05 -9.45
CA LEU A 101 1.51 -0.05 -8.87
C LEU A 101 0.50 0.43 -7.84
N THR A 102 0.89 1.34 -6.95
CA THR A 102 0.00 1.93 -5.94
C THR A 102 -1.22 2.60 -6.58
N TYR A 103 -1.01 3.37 -7.66
CA TYR A 103 -2.10 3.97 -8.43
C TYR A 103 -3.08 2.92 -8.96
N ARG A 104 -2.59 1.84 -9.58
CA ARG A 104 -3.43 0.78 -10.16
C ARG A 104 -4.27 0.08 -9.08
N ILE A 105 -3.67 -0.20 -7.93
CA ILE A 105 -4.38 -0.81 -6.79
C ILE A 105 -5.47 0.12 -6.29
N LEU A 106 -5.17 1.41 -6.07
CA LEU A 106 -6.15 2.38 -5.60
C LEU A 106 -7.29 2.59 -6.60
N ARG A 107 -6.98 2.65 -7.90
CA ARG A 107 -8.00 2.77 -8.96
C ARG A 107 -8.99 1.61 -8.92
N ASP A 108 -8.50 0.39 -8.76
CA ASP A 108 -9.34 -0.82 -8.72
C ASP A 108 -10.07 -0.94 -7.36
N TYR A 109 -9.55 -0.33 -6.29
CA TYR A 109 -10.24 -0.23 -5.00
C TYR A 109 -11.44 0.73 -5.04
N PHE A 110 -11.32 1.85 -5.77
CA PHE A 110 -12.37 2.87 -5.86
C PHE A 110 -13.41 2.59 -6.97
N SER A 111 -13.20 1.60 -7.84
CA SER A 111 -14.16 1.21 -8.89
C SER A 111 -15.33 0.41 -8.35
#